data_AF-A0A9D8B905-F1
#
_entry.id   AF-A0A9D8B905-F1
#
_cell.length_a   1.000
_cell.length_b   1.000
_cell.length_c   1.000
_cell.angle_alpha   90.00
_cell.angle_beta   90.00
_cell.angle_gamma   90.00
#
_symmetry.space_group_name_H-M   'P 1'
#
loop_
_entity.id
_entity.type
_entity.pdbx_description
1 polymer ?
#
loop_
_entity_poly.entity_id
_entity_poly.type
_entity_poly.pdbx_seq_one_letter_code
_entity_poly.pdbx_strand_id
1 'polypeptide(L)' 'MSAALRAEKLLKAEGIAVKLVPVPRHLSSDCGICIRFETTDRPKVEAVLSSANMEIQGIHSL' A
#
# COMPACT_ATOMS: atom_id res chain seq x y z
N MET A 1 -12.86 7.72 -1.06
CA MET A 1 -12.47 6.83 -2.18
C MET A 1 -11.13 6.19 -1.84
N SER A 2 -11.13 4.90 -1.55
CA SER A 2 -10.09 4.17 -0.79
C SER A 2 -8.68 4.29 -1.40
N ALA A 3 -7.74 4.89 -0.68
CA ALA A 3 -6.37 5.12 -1.13
C ALA A 3 -5.63 3.81 -1.49
N ALA A 4 -5.89 2.73 -0.75
CA ALA A 4 -5.26 1.43 -1.00
C ALA A 4 -5.63 0.82 -2.37
N LEU A 5 -6.83 1.05 -2.91
CA LEU A 5 -7.15 0.56 -4.26
C LEU A 5 -6.36 1.31 -5.34
N ARG A 6 -6.11 2.61 -5.14
CA ARG A 6 -5.29 3.41 -6.06
C ARG A 6 -3.82 2.98 -6.01
N ALA A 7 -3.28 2.83 -4.81
CA ALA A 7 -1.92 2.35 -4.63
C ALA A 7 -1.74 0.93 -5.20
N GLU A 8 -2.71 0.03 -5.03
CA GLU A 8 -2.63 -1.31 -5.63
C GLU A 8 -2.48 -1.24 -7.15
N LYS A 9 -3.31 -0.43 -7.83
CA LYS A 9 -3.25 -0.28 -9.29
C LYS A 9 -1.90 0.28 -9.75
N LEU A 10 -1.38 1.29 -9.06
CA LEU A 10 -0.08 1.90 -9.39
C LEU A 10 1.05 0.88 -9.23
N LEU A 11 1.08 0.17 -8.11
CA LEU A 11 2.12 -0.81 -7.81
C LEU A 11 2.04 -2.01 -8.78
N LYS A 12 0.84 -2.46 -9.15
CA LYS A 12 0.65 -3.49 -10.19
C LYS A 12 1.10 -3.02 -11.57
N ALA A 13 0.88 -1.75 -11.92
CA ALA A 13 1.34 -1.18 -13.19
C ALA A 13 2.87 -1.21 -13.31
N GLU A 14 3.57 -1.07 -12.18
CA GLU A 14 5.03 -1.13 -12.08
C GLU A 14 5.56 -2.57 -11.95
N GLY A 15 4.69 -3.59 -12.05
CA GLY A 15 5.06 -4.99 -11.94
C GLY A 15 5.37 -5.45 -10.51
N ILE A 16 4.97 -4.68 -9.49
CA ILE A 16 5.19 -5.02 -8.08
C ILE A 16 4.07 -5.95 -7.60
N ALA A 17 4.44 -7.06 -6.98
CA ALA A 17 3.49 -8.03 -6.44
C ALA A 17 2.85 -7.50 -5.15
N VAL A 18 1.64 -6.96 -5.27
CA VAL A 18 0.86 -6.42 -4.16
C VAL A 18 -0.46 -7.18 -3.97
N LYS A 19 -0.88 -7.35 -2.71
CA LYS A 19 -2.18 -7.92 -2.34
C LYS A 19 -2.93 -6.99 -1.39
N LEU A 20 -4.18 -6.66 -1.74
CA LEU A 20 -5.10 -6.04 -0.80
C LEU A 20 -5.45 -7.05 0.31
N VAL A 21 -5.29 -6.63 1.56
CA VAL A 21 -5.70 -7.41 2.73
C VAL A 21 -6.54 -6.53 3.65
N PRO A 22 -7.56 -7.08 4.32
CA PRO A 22 -8.29 -6.33 5.33
C PRO A 22 -7.34 -5.94 6.46
N VAL A 23 -7.44 -4.70 6.93
CA VAL A 23 -6.63 -4.23 8.07
C VAL A 23 -6.96 -5.09 9.31
N PRO A 24 -5.97 -5.50 10.11
CA PRO A 24 -6.25 -6.16 11.38
C PRO A 24 -7.15 -5.29 12.25
N ARG A 25 -8.10 -5.89 12.97
CA ARG A 25 -9.08 -5.20 13.85
C ARG A 25 -8.46 -4.21 14.84
N HIS A 26 -7.16 -4.34 15.15
CA HIS A 26 -6.40 -3.49 16.04
C HIS A 26 -5.84 -2.20 15.40
N LEU A 27 -5.85 -2.08 14.07
CA LEU A 27 -5.26 -0.98 13.29
C LEU A 27 -6.32 -0.16 12.53
N SER A 28 -7.59 -0.26 12.95
CA SER A 28 -8.73 0.33 12.24
C SER A 28 -8.76 1.87 12.34
N SER A 29 -8.24 2.55 11.33
CA SER A 29 -8.55 3.95 11.02
C SER A 29 -9.25 4.02 9.66
N ASP A 30 -10.58 4.19 9.71
CA ASP A 30 -11.55 4.59 8.67
C ASP A 30 -11.59 3.86 7.30
N CYS A 31 -10.47 3.38 6.74
CA CYS A 31 -10.40 2.82 5.39
C CYS A 31 -10.40 1.28 5.31
N GLY A 32 -10.23 0.54 6.40
CA GLY A 32 -10.45 -0.93 6.47
C GLY A 32 -9.54 -1.84 5.63
N ILE A 33 -8.68 -1.31 4.76
CA ILE A 33 -7.85 -2.08 3.82
C ILE A 33 -6.39 -1.59 3.80
N CYS A 34 -5.48 -2.56 3.74
CA CYS A 34 -4.04 -2.34 3.61
C CYS A 34 -3.50 -3.09 2.40
N ILE A 35 -2.30 -2.71 1.94
CA ILE A 35 -1.59 -3.41 0.88
C ILE A 35 -0.43 -4.17 1.52
N ARG A 36 -0.35 -5.47 1.23
CA ARG A 36 0.78 -6.32 1.57
C ARG A 36 1.66 -6.49 0.35
N PHE A 37 2.96 -6.33 0.55
CA PHE A 37 4.02 -6.50 -0.45
C PHE A 37 5.27 -7.06 0.23
N GLU A 38 6.20 -7.56 -0.57
CA GLU A 38 7.48 -8.08 -0.09
C GLU A 38 8.40 -6.93 0.35
N THR A 39 9.15 -7.11 1.44
CA THR A 39 10.10 -6.09 1.93
C THR A 39 11.14 -5.72 0.87
N THR A 40 11.49 -6.65 -0.03
CA THR A 40 12.39 -6.42 -1.17
C THR A 40 11.87 -5.38 -2.15
N ASP A 41 10.55 -5.23 -2.27
CA ASP A 41 9.91 -4.24 -3.14
C ASP A 41 9.67 -2.89 -2.43
N ARG A 42 9.95 -2.79 -1.13
CA ARG A 42 9.82 -1.54 -0.36
C ARG A 42 10.41 -0.30 -1.08
N PRO A 43 11.66 -0.29 -1.56
CA PRO A 43 12.21 0.88 -2.23
C PRO A 43 11.43 1.28 -3.49
N LYS A 44 10.90 0.29 -4.24
CA LYS A 44 10.05 0.57 -5.40
C LYS A 44 8.69 1.12 -4.98
N VAL A 45 8.08 0.53 -3.97
CA VAL A 45 6.78 0.97 -3.42
C VAL A 45 6.88 2.41 -2.93
N GLU A 46 7.92 2.75 -2.17
CA GLU A 46 8.17 4.13 -1.71
C GLU A 46 8.32 5.09 -2.90
N ALA A 47 9.12 4.75 -3.91
CA ALA A 47 9.30 5.58 -5.09
C ALA A 47 7.99 5.84 -5.85
N VAL A 48 7.17 4.82 -6.04
CA VAL A 48 5.87 4.92 -6.74
C VAL A 48 4.89 5.78 -5.94
N LEU A 49 4.80 5.56 -4.63
CA LEU A 49 3.90 6.33 -3.76
C LEU A 49 4.31 7.80 -3.66
N SER A 50 5.61 8.08 -3.57
CA SER A 50 6.16 9.44 -3.61
C SER A 50 5.90 10.11 -4.96
N SER A 51 6.13 9.41 -6.07
CA SER A 51 5.86 9.95 -7.42
C SER A 51 4.37 10.21 -7.66
N ALA A 52 3.50 9.43 -7.03
CA ALA A 52 2.06 9.60 -7.11
C ALA A 52 1.50 10.61 -6.08
N ASN A 53 2.37 11.24 -5.28
CA ASN A 53 2.01 12.19 -4.23
C ASN A 53 0.92 11.65 -3.28
N MET A 54 0.96 10.34 -3.00
CA MET A 54 -0.07 9.66 -2.22
C MET A 54 0.22 9.76 -0.72
N GLU A 55 -0.77 10.26 0.02
CA GLU A 55 -0.74 10.24 1.48
C GLU A 55 -0.98 8.81 1.99
N ILE A 56 0.09 8.18 2.50
CA ILE A 56 0.01 6.93 3.23
C ILE A 56 0.13 7.18 4.74
N GLN A 57 -0.59 6.39 5.54
CA GLN A 57 -0.49 6.45 7.01
C GLN A 57 0.87 5.96 7.52
N GLY A 58 1.51 5.06 6.78
CA GLY A 58 2.81 4.50 7.11
C GLY A 58 3.03 3.14 6.45
N ILE A 59 4.29 2.68 6.47
CA ILE A 59 4.67 1.33 6.08
C ILE A 59 5.07 0.61 7.36
N HIS A 60 4.38 -0.47 7.69
CA HIS A 60 4.66 -1.28 8.87
C HIS A 60 5.10 -2.68 8.43
N SER A 61 6.27 -3.11 8.89
CA SER A 61 6.70 -4.50 8.84
C SER A 61 6.01 -5.24 10.00
N LEU A 62 5.01 -6.05 9.69
CA LEU A 62 4.36 -6.98 10.63
C LEU A 62 4.99 -8.37 10.52
#